data_AF-A0A671FLB1-F1
#
_entry.id   AF-A0A671FLB1-F1
#
_cell.length_a   1.000
_cell.length_b   1.000
_cell.length_c   1.000
_cell.angle_alpha   90.00
_cell.angle_beta   90.00
_cell.angle_gamma   90.00
#
_symmetry.space_group_name_H-M   'P 1'
#
loop_
_entity.id
_entity.type
_entity.pdbx_description
1 polymer ?
#
loop_
_entity_poly.entity_id
_entity_poly.type
_entity_poly.pdbx_seq_one_letter_code
_entity_poly.pdbx_strand_id
1 'polypeptide(L)'
;MKRTQTAEEREREAKKLRLLEELEDTWLPYLTPKDDEFYQQWQLKYPKLVLREAGSVPEGLHKEVQAAFLALHKHGVLFRDLVRVQGKDVLTPVSRILIGNPGCTYKYLNTRLFAVPWPMKGSNTRYSEAEIAAACQTFLKLNDYLQVETIQAWEELVAKDKASIDAVPLCIGPDFPRVGMGSFDGQDEVDIKNRSAYNVTLLNFMDPQKMPYLKEEPYFGMGKMAVSWHHDENLVERSAVAVYSYSFEGPEEENEEDPQLEGRDPDVWHVGFKISWDIETPGLAIPLHQGDCYFMLDDLNATHQHCVLAGLPPRFSSTHRVAECSTGTLDYILQRCQVALQNVREEADSGDVSLKSLEPAVLKQGEEIHNEVEFEWLRQFWFQGSRYRKCTDWWCQPMTQLEELWKKMESATNAVLREVRREGVPVEQRNETLTAILASLTTRQNLRREWYARCQSRIARTLPADQKPECRPYWEKDDPSMPLPFDLTDIVSELRGLLLEAKA
;
A
#
# COMPACT_ATOMS: atom_id res chain seq x y z
N MET A 1 -1.84 21.98 -7.68
CA MET A 1 -0.57 21.61 -8.33
C MET A 1 -0.68 20.15 -8.72
N LYS A 2 -0.30 19.74 -9.94
CA LYS A 2 -0.10 18.32 -10.25
C LYS A 2 0.88 17.77 -9.19
N ARG A 3 0.63 16.60 -8.58
CA ARG A 3 1.63 15.93 -7.74
C ARG A 3 2.95 15.99 -8.50
N THR A 4 3.90 16.75 -7.96
CA THR A 4 5.23 16.80 -8.51
C THR A 4 5.75 15.38 -8.32
N GLN A 5 5.81 14.60 -9.41
CA GLN A 5 6.46 13.30 -9.36
C GLN A 5 7.80 13.50 -8.67
N THR A 6 8.11 12.63 -7.70
CA THR A 6 9.39 12.70 -7.00
C THR A 6 10.52 12.61 -8.03
N ALA A 7 11.69 13.16 -7.73
CA ALA A 7 12.83 13.06 -8.64
C ALA A 7 13.10 11.60 -9.03
N GLU A 8 12.93 10.70 -8.06
CA GLU A 8 13.06 9.26 -8.24
C GLU A 8 11.98 8.65 -9.15
N GLU A 9 10.69 9.02 -8.98
CA GLU A 9 9.61 8.57 -9.88
C GLU A 9 9.86 8.99 -11.34
N ARG A 10 10.35 10.22 -11.55
CA ARG A 10 10.70 10.71 -12.90
C ARG A 10 11.87 9.96 -13.49
N GLU A 11 12.89 9.69 -12.68
CA GLU A 11 14.06 8.93 -13.13
C GLU A 11 13.67 7.50 -13.52
N ARG A 12 12.85 6.84 -12.69
CA ARG A 12 12.30 5.51 -12.98
C ARG A 12 11.46 5.51 -14.25
N GLU A 13 10.61 6.50 -14.45
CA GLU A 13 9.81 6.62 -15.68
C GLU A 13 10.66 6.89 -16.92
N ALA A 14 11.68 7.75 -16.80
CA ALA A 14 12.63 8.01 -17.89
C ALA A 14 13.42 6.74 -18.26
N LYS A 15 13.88 5.97 -17.26
CA LYS A 15 14.51 4.66 -17.49
C LYS A 15 13.55 3.71 -18.20
N LYS A 16 12.30 3.60 -17.73
CA LYS A 16 11.28 2.76 -18.37
C LYS A 16 11.05 3.11 -19.84
N LEU A 17 10.91 4.40 -20.14
CA LEU A 17 10.68 4.88 -21.51
C LEU A 17 11.87 4.56 -22.41
N ARG A 18 13.10 4.76 -21.94
CA ARG A 18 14.32 4.38 -22.69
C ARG A 18 14.37 2.89 -22.97
N LEU A 19 14.05 2.04 -21.99
CA LEU A 19 14.03 0.59 -22.18
C LEU A 19 12.96 0.17 -23.20
N LEU A 20 11.79 0.82 -23.21
CA LEU A 20 10.77 0.57 -24.23
C LEU A 20 11.19 1.06 -25.63
N GLU A 21 11.91 2.18 -25.72
CA GLU A 21 12.47 2.68 -26.98
C GLU A 21 13.55 1.73 -27.53
N GLU A 22 14.40 1.16 -26.66
CA GLU A 22 15.45 0.21 -27.03
C GLU A 22 14.90 -1.14 -27.53
N LEU A 23 13.69 -1.53 -27.11
CA LEU A 23 13.06 -2.79 -27.52
C LEU A 23 12.35 -2.72 -28.88
N GLU A 24 12.01 -1.52 -29.37
CA GLU A 24 11.21 -1.30 -30.59
C GLU A 24 10.02 -2.28 -30.70
N ASP A 25 9.94 -3.10 -31.77
CA ASP A 25 8.91 -4.12 -32.00
C ASP A 25 9.38 -5.55 -31.61
N THR A 26 10.47 -5.67 -30.82
CA THR A 26 11.04 -6.96 -30.40
C THR A 26 10.73 -7.29 -28.93
N TRP A 27 10.76 -8.57 -28.59
CA TRP A 27 10.54 -9.06 -27.22
C TRP A 27 11.81 -9.63 -26.64
N LEU A 28 12.02 -9.37 -25.35
CA LEU A 28 13.03 -10.04 -24.54
C LEU A 28 12.65 -11.50 -24.30
N PRO A 29 13.63 -12.40 -24.19
CA PRO A 29 13.35 -13.79 -23.85
C PRO A 29 12.78 -13.91 -22.43
N TYR A 30 11.92 -14.89 -22.21
CA TYR A 30 11.54 -15.33 -20.88
C TYR A 30 11.56 -16.85 -20.80
N LEU A 31 11.68 -17.37 -19.58
CA LEU A 31 11.77 -18.79 -19.31
C LEU A 31 10.60 -19.24 -18.42
N THR A 32 10.22 -20.49 -18.63
CA THR A 32 9.21 -21.27 -17.91
C THR A 32 9.81 -22.62 -17.54
N PRO A 33 9.15 -23.43 -16.68
CA PRO A 33 9.63 -24.79 -16.39
C PRO A 33 9.77 -25.72 -17.62
N LYS A 34 9.24 -25.34 -18.79
CA LYS A 34 9.41 -26.09 -20.06
C LYS A 34 10.81 -25.88 -20.66
N ASP A 35 11.53 -24.83 -20.25
CA ASP A 35 12.83 -24.46 -20.81
C ASP A 35 13.98 -25.04 -19.98
N ASP A 36 14.95 -25.70 -20.63
CA ASP A 36 16.08 -26.39 -19.97
C ASP A 36 16.89 -25.46 -19.05
N GLU A 37 17.02 -24.18 -19.42
CA GLU A 37 17.81 -23.18 -18.68
C GLU A 37 17.07 -22.57 -17.47
N PHE A 38 15.76 -22.83 -17.33
CA PHE A 38 14.91 -22.16 -16.35
C PHE A 38 15.40 -22.30 -14.91
N TYR A 39 15.69 -23.53 -14.46
CA TYR A 39 16.12 -23.78 -13.09
C TYR A 39 17.51 -23.20 -12.79
N GLN A 40 18.41 -23.24 -13.78
CA GLN A 40 19.73 -22.61 -13.65
C GLN A 40 19.60 -21.09 -13.54
N GLN A 41 18.78 -20.48 -14.39
CA GLN A 41 18.51 -19.04 -14.36
C GLN A 41 17.86 -18.61 -13.05
N TRP A 42 16.88 -19.36 -12.55
CA TRP A 42 16.26 -19.12 -11.26
C TRP A 42 17.32 -19.12 -10.16
N GLN A 43 18.15 -20.16 -10.07
CA GLN A 43 19.16 -20.26 -9.03
C GLN A 43 20.20 -19.13 -9.10
N LEU A 44 20.60 -18.68 -10.29
CA LEU A 44 21.66 -17.69 -10.44
C LEU A 44 21.17 -16.24 -10.34
N LYS A 45 19.97 -15.95 -10.86
CA LYS A 45 19.46 -14.57 -11.02
C LYS A 45 18.27 -14.26 -10.13
N TYR A 46 17.52 -15.28 -9.70
CA TYR A 46 16.34 -15.14 -8.86
C TYR A 46 16.40 -15.98 -7.56
N PRO A 47 17.56 -16.15 -6.87
CA PRO A 47 17.69 -17.10 -5.75
C PRO A 47 16.83 -16.77 -4.53
N LYS A 48 16.42 -15.51 -4.39
CA LYS A 48 15.59 -15.00 -3.29
C LYS A 48 14.08 -15.18 -3.55
N LEU A 49 13.73 -15.77 -4.68
CA LEU A 49 12.38 -16.21 -5.00
C LEU A 49 12.24 -17.68 -4.64
N VAL A 50 11.26 -18.00 -3.80
CA VAL A 50 11.01 -19.38 -3.36
C VAL A 50 9.60 -19.79 -3.75
N LEU A 51 9.46 -20.98 -4.33
CA LEU A 51 8.18 -21.63 -4.57
C LEU A 51 8.01 -22.81 -3.59
N ARG A 52 6.80 -22.93 -3.05
CA ARG A 52 6.32 -24.03 -2.23
C ARG A 52 5.02 -24.50 -2.88
N GLU A 53 5.10 -25.61 -3.61
CA GLU A 53 3.95 -26.19 -4.30
C GLU A 53 2.86 -26.61 -3.30
N ALA A 54 1.61 -26.72 -3.75
CA ALA A 54 0.47 -27.04 -2.91
C ALA A 54 0.70 -28.29 -2.01
N GLY A 55 1.46 -29.28 -2.47
CA GLY A 55 1.78 -30.48 -1.69
C GLY A 55 2.53 -30.23 -0.36
N SER A 56 3.17 -29.06 -0.17
CA SER A 56 3.82 -28.70 1.10
C SER A 56 2.87 -28.09 2.13
N VAL A 57 1.66 -27.69 1.71
CA VAL A 57 0.68 -27.03 2.57
C VAL A 57 -0.31 -28.07 3.10
N PRO A 58 -0.67 -28.06 4.41
CA PRO A 58 -1.62 -29.02 4.94
C PRO A 58 -2.99 -28.95 4.26
N GLU A 59 -3.54 -30.11 3.86
CA GLU A 59 -4.85 -30.19 3.18
C GLU A 59 -5.99 -29.52 3.95
N GLY A 60 -5.98 -29.63 5.29
CA GLY A 60 -6.96 -28.94 6.14
C GLY A 60 -6.87 -27.42 6.03
N LEU A 61 -5.66 -26.87 5.88
CA LEU A 61 -5.45 -25.43 5.70
C LEU A 61 -5.93 -24.98 4.31
N HIS A 62 -5.67 -25.77 3.25
CA HIS A 62 -6.22 -25.50 1.92
C HIS A 62 -7.74 -25.35 1.95
N LYS A 63 -8.44 -26.36 2.50
CA LYS A 63 -9.92 -26.35 2.57
C LYS A 63 -10.45 -25.13 3.31
N GLU A 64 -9.86 -24.80 4.45
CA GLU A 64 -10.25 -23.62 5.24
C GLU A 64 -10.04 -22.32 4.45
N VAL A 65 -8.85 -22.12 3.88
CA VAL A 65 -8.48 -20.87 3.17
C VAL A 65 -9.30 -20.68 1.90
N GLN A 66 -9.48 -21.74 1.11
CA GLN A 66 -10.30 -21.69 -0.11
C GLN A 66 -11.76 -21.39 0.23
N ALA A 67 -12.33 -22.01 1.28
CA ALA A 67 -13.67 -21.69 1.75
C ALA A 67 -13.78 -20.24 2.25
N ALA A 68 -12.75 -19.73 2.93
CA ALA A 68 -12.69 -18.34 3.39
C ALA A 68 -12.69 -17.34 2.22
N PHE A 69 -11.93 -17.59 1.15
CA PHE A 69 -11.99 -16.79 -0.08
C PHE A 69 -13.40 -16.76 -0.67
N LEU A 70 -14.02 -17.93 -0.82
CA LEU A 70 -15.36 -18.05 -1.38
C LEU A 70 -16.42 -17.36 -0.51
N ALA A 71 -16.29 -17.43 0.82
CA ALA A 71 -17.16 -16.73 1.75
C ALA A 71 -17.05 -15.20 1.59
N LEU A 72 -15.83 -14.65 1.57
CA LEU A 72 -15.62 -13.21 1.35
C LEU A 72 -16.16 -12.75 -0.01
N HIS A 73 -15.99 -13.56 -1.05
CA HIS A 73 -16.53 -13.26 -2.37
C HIS A 73 -18.06 -13.32 -2.41
N LYS A 74 -18.67 -14.33 -1.78
CA LYS A 74 -20.13 -14.46 -1.61
C LYS A 74 -20.75 -13.24 -0.92
N HIS A 75 -20.07 -12.70 0.10
CA HIS A 75 -20.51 -11.49 0.80
C HIS A 75 -20.19 -10.18 0.06
N GLY A 76 -19.53 -10.26 -1.10
CA GLY A 76 -19.27 -9.09 -1.95
C GLY A 76 -18.37 -8.05 -1.29
N VAL A 77 -17.38 -8.49 -0.51
CA VAL A 77 -16.48 -7.61 0.26
C VAL A 77 -15.10 -7.38 -0.39
N LEU A 78 -14.90 -7.84 -1.62
CA LEU A 78 -13.73 -7.51 -2.43
C LEU A 78 -14.09 -6.41 -3.44
N PHE A 79 -13.32 -5.33 -3.47
CA PHE A 79 -13.62 -4.13 -4.22
C PHE A 79 -12.48 -3.74 -5.15
N ARG A 80 -12.80 -3.25 -6.35
CA ARG A 80 -11.79 -2.62 -7.21
C ARG A 80 -11.42 -1.27 -6.60
N ASP A 81 -10.13 -1.03 -6.46
CA ASP A 81 -9.65 0.21 -5.86
C ASP A 81 -9.59 1.33 -6.91
N LEU A 82 -10.12 2.49 -6.58
CA LEU A 82 -9.96 3.71 -7.39
C LEU A 82 -8.64 4.38 -7.04
N VAL A 83 -7.57 3.92 -7.68
CA VAL A 83 -6.19 4.35 -7.42
C VAL A 83 -5.78 5.53 -8.30
N ARG A 84 -4.62 6.13 -7.98
CA ARG A 84 -4.03 7.19 -8.80
C ARG A 84 -2.68 6.78 -9.35
N VAL A 85 -2.58 6.69 -10.67
CA VAL A 85 -1.35 6.33 -11.39
C VAL A 85 -1.02 7.47 -12.35
N GLN A 86 0.17 8.05 -12.23
CA GLN A 86 0.63 9.17 -13.07
C GLN A 86 -0.38 10.34 -13.17
N GLY A 87 -1.03 10.65 -12.05
CA GLY A 87 -2.04 11.72 -11.96
C GLY A 87 -3.40 11.39 -12.61
N LYS A 88 -3.62 10.16 -13.08
CA LYS A 88 -4.91 9.67 -13.59
C LYS A 88 -5.59 8.76 -12.58
N ASP A 89 -6.89 8.92 -12.44
CA ASP A 89 -7.73 8.04 -11.63
C ASP A 89 -8.11 6.79 -12.43
N VAL A 90 -7.77 5.62 -11.89
CA VAL A 90 -7.92 4.33 -12.57
C VAL A 90 -8.49 3.31 -11.59
N LEU A 91 -9.42 2.47 -12.06
CA LEU A 91 -9.87 1.31 -11.29
C LEU A 91 -8.96 0.12 -11.55
N THR A 92 -8.48 -0.51 -10.49
CA THR A 92 -7.69 -1.74 -10.58
C THR A 92 -8.49 -2.84 -11.31
N PRO A 93 -7.89 -3.67 -12.18
CA PRO A 93 -8.60 -4.83 -12.74
C PRO A 93 -9.00 -5.85 -11.67
N VAL A 94 -8.14 -5.98 -10.66
CA VAL A 94 -8.30 -6.87 -9.51
C VAL A 94 -9.18 -6.24 -8.44
N SER A 95 -10.08 -7.03 -7.86
CA SER A 95 -10.85 -6.70 -6.65
C SER A 95 -10.10 -7.12 -5.40
N ARG A 96 -10.11 -6.29 -4.35
CA ARG A 96 -9.26 -6.45 -3.17
C ARG A 96 -9.99 -6.20 -1.85
N ILE A 97 -9.43 -6.79 -0.79
CA ILE A 97 -9.73 -6.47 0.61
C ILE A 97 -8.44 -6.59 1.42
N LEU A 98 -8.21 -5.64 2.33
CA LEU A 98 -7.10 -5.70 3.28
C LEU A 98 -7.60 -6.34 4.58
N ILE A 99 -6.95 -7.41 5.02
CA ILE A 99 -7.19 -8.05 6.32
C ILE A 99 -5.88 -7.94 7.13
N GLY A 100 -5.95 -7.71 8.44
CA GLY A 100 -4.71 -7.60 9.21
C GLY A 100 -4.91 -7.21 10.67
N ASN A 101 -3.85 -6.71 11.28
CA ASN A 101 -3.87 -6.24 12.65
C ASN A 101 -4.88 -5.09 12.85
N PRO A 102 -5.62 -5.07 13.99
CA PRO A 102 -6.50 -3.96 14.33
C PRO A 102 -5.78 -2.62 14.29
N GLY A 103 -6.37 -1.64 13.60
CA GLY A 103 -5.81 -0.29 13.48
C GLY A 103 -4.68 -0.13 12.47
N CYS A 104 -4.22 -1.21 11.82
CA CYS A 104 -3.23 -1.11 10.75
C CYS A 104 -3.84 -0.68 9.42
N THR A 105 -3.02 -0.01 8.62
CA THR A 105 -3.34 0.40 7.26
C THR A 105 -2.20 0.03 6.31
N TYR A 106 -2.49 -0.07 5.02
CA TYR A 106 -1.49 -0.31 3.98
C TYR A 106 -1.73 0.66 2.83
N LYS A 107 -0.71 1.46 2.48
CA LYS A 107 -0.83 2.49 1.44
C LYS A 107 -0.12 2.06 0.16
N TYR A 108 -0.84 2.09 -0.96
CA TYR A 108 -0.27 1.84 -2.28
C TYR A 108 -0.96 2.73 -3.32
N LEU A 109 -0.24 3.18 -4.36
CA LEU A 109 -0.78 4.00 -5.46
C LEU A 109 -1.65 5.18 -4.97
N ASN A 110 -1.15 5.87 -3.93
CA ASN A 110 -1.81 6.99 -3.23
C ASN A 110 -3.21 6.67 -2.65
N THR A 111 -3.43 5.41 -2.28
CA THR A 111 -4.67 4.93 -1.66
C THR A 111 -4.32 4.16 -0.40
N ARG A 112 -4.80 4.63 0.75
CA ARG A 112 -4.62 3.96 2.04
C ARG A 112 -5.77 2.98 2.26
N LEU A 113 -5.46 1.69 2.26
CA LEU A 113 -6.40 0.63 2.62
C LEU A 113 -6.44 0.48 4.14
N PHE A 114 -7.63 0.27 4.68
CA PHE A 114 -7.87 0.10 6.12
C PHE A 114 -8.18 -1.37 6.40
N ALA A 115 -7.46 -1.98 7.36
CA ALA A 115 -7.58 -3.41 7.60
C ALA A 115 -8.97 -3.74 8.15
N VAL A 116 -9.64 -4.73 7.55
CA VAL A 116 -10.65 -5.51 8.26
C VAL A 116 -9.88 -6.36 9.26
N PRO A 117 -10.05 -6.11 10.56
CA PRO A 117 -9.17 -6.70 11.54
C PRO A 117 -9.40 -8.20 11.63
N TRP A 118 -8.34 -8.99 11.68
CA TRP A 118 -8.44 -10.38 12.12
C TRP A 118 -8.54 -10.45 13.65
N PRO A 119 -9.07 -11.54 14.23
CA PRO A 119 -9.25 -11.65 15.67
C PRO A 119 -7.91 -11.87 16.40
N MET A 120 -7.37 -10.79 16.98
CA MET A 120 -6.21 -10.84 17.88
C MET A 120 -6.65 -10.95 19.34
N LYS A 121 -5.83 -11.61 20.19
CA LYS A 121 -6.08 -11.66 21.63
C LYS A 121 -6.22 -10.23 22.18
N GLY A 122 -7.31 -9.96 22.91
CA GLY A 122 -7.60 -8.64 23.48
C GLY A 122 -8.32 -7.67 22.54
N SER A 123 -8.60 -8.04 21.29
CA SER A 123 -9.40 -7.23 20.36
C SER A 123 -10.85 -7.71 20.30
N ASN A 124 -11.81 -6.80 20.52
CA ASN A 124 -13.24 -7.07 20.33
C ASN A 124 -13.69 -6.48 18.99
N THR A 125 -13.55 -7.26 17.92
CA THR A 125 -14.06 -6.86 16.60
C THR A 125 -15.50 -7.32 16.42
N ARG A 126 -16.37 -6.39 16.03
CA ARG A 126 -17.71 -6.73 15.52
C ARG A 126 -17.69 -6.79 14.01
N TYR A 127 -18.08 -7.95 13.48
CA TYR A 127 -18.23 -8.20 12.05
C TYR A 127 -19.70 -8.11 11.67
N SER A 128 -19.97 -7.78 10.41
CA SER A 128 -21.33 -7.74 9.88
C SER A 128 -21.94 -9.14 9.76
N GLU A 129 -21.11 -10.15 9.51
CA GLU A 129 -21.51 -11.55 9.34
C GLU A 129 -20.50 -12.50 10.03
N ALA A 130 -21.00 -13.61 10.56
CA ALA A 130 -20.15 -14.62 11.22
C ALA A 130 -19.18 -15.31 10.25
N GLU A 131 -19.60 -15.51 8.99
CA GLU A 131 -18.75 -16.09 7.93
C GLU A 131 -17.54 -15.18 7.62
N ILE A 132 -17.71 -13.84 7.69
CA ILE A 132 -16.61 -12.89 7.50
C ILE A 132 -15.61 -12.96 8.66
N ALA A 133 -16.12 -13.06 9.90
CA ALA A 133 -15.28 -13.24 11.08
C ALA A 133 -14.44 -14.53 11.00
N ALA A 134 -15.08 -15.64 10.61
CA ALA A 134 -14.42 -16.92 10.41
C ALA A 134 -13.36 -16.84 9.30
N ALA A 135 -13.66 -16.19 8.18
CA ALA A 135 -12.69 -15.97 7.11
C ALA A 135 -11.46 -15.18 7.60
N CYS A 136 -11.66 -14.10 8.36
CA CYS A 136 -10.55 -13.32 8.92
C CYS A 136 -9.69 -14.14 9.90
N GLN A 137 -10.32 -15.00 10.71
CA GLN A 137 -9.61 -15.96 11.57
C GLN A 137 -8.77 -16.96 10.76
N THR A 138 -9.31 -17.45 9.64
CA THR A 138 -8.57 -18.35 8.73
C THR A 138 -7.38 -17.66 8.10
N PHE A 139 -7.50 -16.40 7.66
CA PHE A 139 -6.36 -15.66 7.10
C PHE A 139 -5.30 -15.34 8.16
N LEU A 140 -5.66 -15.20 9.43
CA LEU A 140 -4.68 -15.13 10.53
C LEU A 140 -3.95 -16.47 10.71
N LYS A 141 -4.65 -17.61 10.66
CA LYS A 141 -4.01 -18.93 10.70
C LYS A 141 -3.07 -19.16 9.51
N LEU A 142 -3.46 -18.73 8.31
CA LEU A 142 -2.60 -18.75 7.13
C LEU A 142 -1.38 -17.84 7.31
N ASN A 143 -1.56 -16.66 7.93
CA ASN A 143 -0.47 -15.74 8.26
C ASN A 143 0.58 -16.40 9.15
N ASP A 144 0.14 -17.09 10.20
CA ASP A 144 1.03 -17.81 11.13
C ASP A 144 1.80 -18.92 10.40
N TYR A 145 1.13 -19.70 9.54
CA TYR A 145 1.78 -20.75 8.74
C TYR A 145 2.82 -20.17 7.78
N LEU A 146 2.45 -19.15 7.00
CA LEU A 146 3.36 -18.53 6.02
C LEU A 146 4.53 -17.82 6.69
N GLN A 147 4.36 -17.28 7.90
CA GLN A 147 5.45 -16.72 8.68
C GLN A 147 6.49 -17.80 9.02
N VAL A 148 6.06 -18.97 9.48
CA VAL A 148 6.95 -20.11 9.77
C VAL A 148 7.70 -20.55 8.51
N GLU A 149 6.99 -20.74 7.40
CA GLU A 149 7.61 -21.12 6.11
C GLU A 149 8.61 -20.07 5.62
N THR A 150 8.32 -18.78 5.84
CA THR A 150 9.22 -17.68 5.48
C THR A 150 10.51 -17.74 6.28
N ILE A 151 10.42 -17.96 7.60
CA ILE A 151 11.60 -18.09 8.47
C ILE A 151 12.46 -19.27 8.01
N GLN A 152 11.84 -20.43 7.75
CA GLN A 152 12.54 -21.60 7.26
C GLN A 152 13.23 -21.36 5.91
N ALA A 153 12.53 -20.74 4.95
CA ALA A 153 13.10 -20.42 3.64
C ALA A 153 14.29 -19.45 3.75
N TRP A 154 14.27 -18.55 4.73
CA TRP A 154 15.38 -17.66 5.01
C TRP A 154 16.60 -18.39 5.59
N GLU A 155 16.38 -19.30 6.53
CA GLU A 155 17.43 -20.15 7.10
C GLU A 155 18.10 -21.01 6.01
N GLU A 156 17.30 -21.57 5.09
CA GLU A 156 17.78 -22.30 3.92
C GLU A 156 18.62 -21.42 2.98
N LEU A 157 18.18 -20.20 2.70
CA LEU A 157 18.90 -19.24 1.87
C LEU A 157 20.27 -18.89 2.47
N VAL A 158 20.30 -18.59 3.77
CA VAL A 158 21.53 -18.29 4.51
C VAL A 158 22.49 -19.48 4.51
N ALA A 159 21.98 -20.69 4.71
CA ALA A 159 22.80 -21.89 4.71
C ALA A 159 23.46 -22.13 3.34
N LYS A 160 22.73 -21.86 2.23
CA LYS A 160 23.27 -21.92 0.86
C LYS A 160 24.35 -20.88 0.63
N ASP A 161 24.15 -19.64 1.07
CA ASP A 161 25.14 -18.58 0.92
C ASP A 161 26.45 -18.91 1.65
N LYS A 162 26.37 -19.45 2.87
CA LYS A 162 27.56 -19.93 3.62
C LYS A 162 28.30 -21.04 2.88
N ALA A 163 27.58 -22.04 2.39
CA ALA A 163 28.18 -23.14 1.64
C ALA A 163 28.84 -22.68 0.32
N SER A 164 28.29 -21.66 -0.34
CA SER A 164 28.89 -21.07 -1.55
C SER A 164 30.19 -20.31 -1.28
N ILE A 165 30.33 -19.68 -0.10
CA ILE A 165 31.55 -18.98 0.30
C ILE A 165 32.66 -19.98 0.62
N ASP A 166 32.34 -21.07 1.32
CA ASP A 166 33.30 -22.10 1.72
C ASP A 166 33.80 -22.95 0.52
N ALA A 167 33.07 -22.96 -0.60
CA ALA A 167 33.43 -23.69 -1.81
C ALA A 167 34.44 -22.96 -2.73
N VAL A 168 34.76 -21.69 -2.47
CA VAL A 168 35.77 -20.94 -3.25
C VAL A 168 37.15 -21.08 -2.59
N PRO A 169 38.15 -21.73 -3.23
CA PRO A 169 39.50 -21.80 -2.69
C PRO A 169 40.07 -20.38 -2.51
N LEU A 170 40.39 -20.01 -1.26
CA LEU A 170 41.03 -18.75 -0.90
C LEU A 170 42.37 -18.59 -1.63
N CYS A 171 42.36 -17.82 -2.71
CA CYS A 171 43.56 -17.31 -3.37
C CYS A 171 43.45 -15.78 -3.50
N ILE A 172 43.38 -15.05 -2.39
CA ILE A 172 43.57 -13.60 -2.38
C ILE A 172 44.39 -13.22 -1.13
N GLY A 173 45.51 -12.53 -1.37
CA GLY A 173 46.47 -12.04 -0.38
C GLY A 173 45.94 -10.91 0.53
N PRO A 174 46.77 -10.39 1.46
CA PRO A 174 46.33 -9.74 2.69
C PRO A 174 45.65 -8.35 2.59
N ASP A 175 45.46 -7.77 1.40
CA ASP A 175 45.34 -6.30 1.28
C ASP A 175 44.00 -5.75 0.74
N PHE A 176 42.88 -6.49 0.82
CA PHE A 176 41.55 -5.94 0.51
C PHE A 176 40.63 -5.91 1.75
N PRO A 177 40.16 -4.74 2.19
CA PRO A 177 39.23 -4.65 3.31
C PRO A 177 37.88 -5.24 2.92
N ARG A 178 37.49 -6.32 3.61
CA ARG A 178 36.16 -6.94 3.54
C ARG A 178 35.13 -5.97 4.12
N VAL A 179 34.43 -5.23 3.26
CA VAL A 179 33.27 -4.44 3.67
C VAL A 179 32.03 -5.29 3.51
N GLY A 180 31.37 -5.62 4.62
CA GLY A 180 29.98 -6.11 4.63
C GLY A 180 29.73 -7.59 4.93
N MET A 181 30.57 -8.27 5.73
CA MET A 181 30.34 -9.67 6.11
C MET A 181 30.40 -9.83 7.63
N GLY A 182 29.23 -9.75 8.27
CA GLY A 182 29.06 -10.13 9.68
C GLY A 182 28.82 -11.63 9.80
N SER A 183 29.41 -12.25 10.83
CA SER A 183 29.06 -13.60 11.26
C SER A 183 27.60 -13.64 11.71
N PHE A 184 26.91 -14.75 11.46
CA PHE A 184 25.56 -15.02 11.95
C PHE A 184 25.55 -15.01 13.48
N ASP A 185 25.26 -13.85 14.07
CA ASP A 185 25.10 -13.64 15.51
C ASP A 185 23.60 -13.50 15.84
N GLY A 186 23.23 -13.52 17.12
CA GLY A 186 21.83 -13.47 17.56
C GLY A 186 21.05 -12.21 17.12
N GLN A 187 21.72 -11.25 16.48
CA GLN A 187 21.14 -10.07 15.85
C GLN A 187 20.39 -10.45 14.55
N ASP A 188 20.92 -11.40 13.77
CA ASP A 188 20.34 -11.85 12.49
C ASP A 188 19.01 -12.62 12.69
N GLU A 189 18.87 -13.37 13.79
CA GLU A 189 17.63 -14.12 14.09
C GLU A 189 16.46 -13.18 14.45
N VAL A 190 16.74 -12.09 15.17
CA VAL A 190 15.74 -11.06 15.51
C VAL A 190 15.32 -10.31 14.25
N ASP A 191 16.28 -10.02 13.36
CA ASP A 191 16.04 -9.39 12.07
C ASP A 191 15.14 -10.23 11.16
N ILE A 192 15.37 -11.55 11.06
CA ILE A 192 14.52 -12.46 10.27
C ILE A 192 13.09 -12.50 10.82
N LYS A 193 12.92 -12.57 12.14
CA LYS A 193 11.59 -12.55 12.78
C LYS A 193 10.84 -11.26 12.48
N ASN A 194 11.53 -10.11 12.53
CA ASN A 194 10.92 -8.82 12.18
C ASN A 194 10.56 -8.72 10.70
N ARG A 195 11.44 -9.21 9.80
CA ARG A 195 11.24 -9.21 8.34
C ARG A 195 10.19 -10.21 7.85
N SER A 196 9.75 -11.12 8.71
CA SER A 196 8.67 -12.09 8.46
C SER A 196 7.42 -11.86 9.32
N ALA A 197 7.39 -10.81 10.15
CA ALA A 197 6.27 -10.48 11.05
C ALA A 197 5.11 -9.84 10.28
N TYR A 198 4.46 -10.63 9.43
CA TYR A 198 3.35 -10.19 8.59
C TYR A 198 2.22 -9.60 9.46
N ASN A 199 1.90 -8.34 9.22
CA ASN A 199 0.91 -7.58 9.98
C ASN A 199 -0.38 -7.34 9.19
N VAL A 200 -0.37 -7.60 7.88
CA VAL A 200 -1.53 -7.54 6.99
C VAL A 200 -1.41 -8.57 5.87
N THR A 201 -2.53 -8.93 5.27
CA THR A 201 -2.60 -9.55 3.95
C THR A 201 -3.55 -8.75 3.04
N LEU A 202 -3.08 -8.50 1.82
CA LEU A 202 -3.91 -7.93 0.76
C LEU A 202 -4.43 -9.07 -0.12
N LEU A 203 -5.72 -9.35 0.01
CA LEU A 203 -6.39 -10.37 -0.79
C LEU A 203 -6.73 -9.80 -2.17
N ASN A 204 -6.64 -10.66 -3.17
CA ASN A 204 -6.91 -10.34 -4.57
C ASN A 204 -7.93 -11.33 -5.12
N PHE A 205 -8.81 -10.86 -6.00
CA PHE A 205 -9.67 -11.68 -6.84
C PHE A 205 -9.79 -11.07 -8.23
N MET A 206 -9.76 -11.92 -9.26
CA MET A 206 -10.12 -11.54 -10.61
C MET A 206 -10.74 -12.71 -11.33
N ASP A 207 -11.80 -12.43 -12.08
CA ASP A 207 -12.41 -13.32 -13.05
C ASP A 207 -12.05 -12.79 -14.45
N PRO A 208 -11.10 -13.42 -15.17
CA PRO A 208 -10.64 -12.96 -16.48
C PRO A 208 -11.76 -12.86 -17.52
N GLN A 209 -12.79 -13.71 -17.42
CA GLN A 209 -13.93 -13.72 -18.34
C GLN A 209 -14.85 -12.51 -18.09
N LYS A 210 -14.98 -12.06 -16.84
CA LYS A 210 -15.74 -10.85 -16.48
C LYS A 210 -14.90 -9.57 -16.54
N MET A 211 -13.58 -9.68 -16.60
CA MET A 211 -12.64 -8.55 -16.69
C MET A 211 -11.68 -8.72 -17.89
N PRO A 212 -12.18 -8.67 -19.13
CA PRO A 212 -11.37 -8.96 -20.32
C PRO A 212 -10.40 -7.84 -20.71
N TYR A 213 -10.55 -6.65 -20.13
CA TYR A 213 -9.75 -5.46 -20.45
C TYR A 213 -8.38 -5.49 -19.74
N LEU A 214 -7.56 -6.48 -20.06
CA LEU A 214 -6.21 -6.64 -19.54
C LEU A 214 -5.19 -6.08 -20.53
N LYS A 215 -4.07 -5.58 -20.01
CA LYS A 215 -2.95 -5.12 -20.83
C LYS A 215 -2.05 -6.30 -21.17
N GLU A 216 -1.50 -6.31 -22.37
CA GLU A 216 -0.40 -7.21 -22.72
C GLU A 216 0.87 -6.80 -21.97
N GLU A 217 1.66 -7.80 -21.57
CA GLU A 217 2.98 -7.62 -20.99
C GLU A 217 3.93 -7.00 -22.03
N PRO A 218 4.58 -5.88 -21.71
CA PRO A 218 5.19 -5.03 -22.74
C PRO A 218 6.63 -5.37 -23.13
N TYR A 219 7.33 -6.26 -22.43
CA TYR A 219 8.77 -6.47 -22.64
C TYR A 219 9.12 -7.85 -23.17
N PHE A 220 8.49 -8.90 -22.65
CA PHE A 220 8.88 -10.29 -22.86
C PHE A 220 7.86 -11.07 -23.70
N GLY A 221 6.67 -10.52 -23.93
CA GLY A 221 5.60 -11.25 -24.59
C GLY A 221 4.94 -12.29 -23.69
N MET A 222 4.94 -12.08 -22.37
CA MET A 222 4.33 -13.01 -21.41
C MET A 222 2.78 -13.00 -21.46
N GLY A 223 2.17 -12.19 -22.33
CA GLY A 223 0.72 -12.11 -22.50
C GLY A 223 0.00 -11.23 -21.47
N LYS A 224 -1.28 -11.49 -21.24
CA LYS A 224 -2.16 -10.61 -20.44
C LYS A 224 -1.77 -10.51 -18.98
N MET A 225 -1.68 -9.28 -18.46
CA MET A 225 -1.40 -8.99 -17.06
C MET A 225 -2.67 -8.63 -16.28
N ALA A 226 -2.94 -9.37 -15.19
CA ALA A 226 -3.89 -8.97 -14.15
C ALA A 226 -3.35 -7.80 -13.31
N VAL A 227 -2.04 -7.81 -13.05
CA VAL A 227 -1.30 -6.73 -12.37
C VAL A 227 -0.02 -6.48 -13.15
N SER A 228 0.20 -5.23 -13.57
CA SER A 228 1.40 -4.85 -14.33
C SER A 228 2.68 -4.91 -13.49
N TRP A 229 3.84 -4.85 -14.15
CA TRP A 229 5.14 -4.75 -13.50
C TRP A 229 5.20 -3.65 -12.44
N HIS A 230 5.55 -4.04 -11.21
CA HIS A 230 5.65 -3.14 -10.07
C HIS A 230 6.63 -3.68 -9.02
N HIS A 231 6.95 -2.79 -8.08
CA HIS A 231 7.45 -3.15 -6.76
C HIS A 231 6.29 -2.98 -5.78
N ASP A 232 6.22 -3.84 -4.77
CA ASP A 232 5.33 -3.62 -3.65
C ASP A 232 5.77 -2.35 -2.89
N GLU A 233 4.81 -1.44 -2.68
CA GLU A 233 5.01 -0.19 -1.94
C GLU A 233 4.80 -0.40 -0.43
N ASN A 234 5.27 0.55 0.40
CA ASN A 234 4.97 0.62 1.83
C ASN A 234 5.24 -0.67 2.61
N LEU A 235 6.37 -1.32 2.30
CA LEU A 235 6.90 -2.46 3.03
C LEU A 235 8.04 -2.02 3.94
N VAL A 236 8.23 -2.71 5.06
CA VAL A 236 9.44 -2.59 5.86
C VAL A 236 10.64 -2.97 4.99
N GLU A 237 11.74 -2.24 5.13
CA GLU A 237 12.94 -2.47 4.31
C GLU A 237 13.40 -3.94 4.43
N ARG A 238 13.60 -4.57 3.28
CA ARG A 238 14.01 -5.97 3.14
C ARG A 238 13.07 -6.98 3.81
N SER A 239 11.82 -6.61 4.12
CA SER A 239 10.84 -7.58 4.61
C SER A 239 10.39 -8.52 3.50
N ALA A 240 10.09 -9.77 3.86
CA ALA A 240 9.53 -10.72 2.93
C ALA A 240 8.08 -10.38 2.53
N VAL A 241 7.64 -11.01 1.45
CA VAL A 241 6.23 -11.13 1.06
C VAL A 241 5.94 -12.59 0.78
N ALA A 242 4.88 -13.13 1.38
CA ALA A 242 4.41 -14.49 1.13
C ALA A 242 3.05 -14.48 0.44
N VAL A 243 2.87 -15.31 -0.57
CA VAL A 243 1.66 -15.32 -1.38
C VAL A 243 1.10 -16.72 -1.49
N TYR A 244 -0.13 -16.92 -1.01
CA TYR A 244 -0.93 -18.11 -1.30
C TYR A 244 -1.78 -17.86 -2.56
N SER A 245 -1.68 -18.73 -3.56
CA SER A 245 -2.40 -18.65 -4.82
C SER A 245 -3.54 -19.66 -4.88
N TYR A 246 -4.74 -19.22 -5.29
CA TYR A 246 -5.89 -20.11 -5.46
C TYR A 246 -6.56 -19.86 -6.81
N SER A 247 -6.09 -20.59 -7.83
CA SER A 247 -6.75 -20.68 -9.14
C SER A 247 -7.92 -21.66 -9.05
N PHE A 248 -9.07 -21.32 -9.62
CA PHE A 248 -10.15 -22.28 -9.76
C PHE A 248 -9.71 -23.37 -10.74
N GLU A 249 -10.22 -24.58 -10.55
CA GLU A 249 -10.07 -25.63 -11.56
C GLU A 249 -10.71 -25.13 -12.87
N GLY A 250 -9.94 -25.22 -13.95
CA GLY A 250 -10.46 -25.03 -15.30
C GLY A 250 -11.40 -26.19 -15.67
N PRO A 251 -12.16 -26.09 -16.76
CA PRO A 251 -12.80 -27.28 -17.31
C PRO A 251 -11.75 -28.37 -17.55
N GLU A 252 -12.02 -29.60 -17.09
CA GLU A 252 -11.24 -30.78 -17.44
C GLU A 252 -11.40 -31.04 -18.94
N GLU A 253 -10.59 -30.38 -19.76
CA GLU A 253 -10.39 -30.80 -21.14
C GLU A 253 -9.19 -31.74 -21.14
N GLU A 254 -9.47 -33.05 -21.12
CA GLU A 254 -8.53 -34.11 -21.53
C GLU A 254 -8.18 -33.91 -23.01
N ASN A 255 -7.33 -32.93 -23.32
CA ASN A 255 -6.63 -32.92 -24.60
C ASN A 255 -5.22 -33.45 -24.34
N GLU A 256 -5.07 -34.77 -24.50
CA GLU A 256 -3.80 -35.51 -24.50
C GLU A 256 -2.86 -35.12 -25.67
N GLU A 257 -3.17 -34.05 -26.40
CA GLU A 257 -2.30 -33.41 -27.37
C GLU A 257 -2.23 -31.92 -27.05
N ASP A 258 -1.49 -31.53 -26.01
CA ASP A 258 -1.08 -30.13 -25.86
C ASP A 258 -0.17 -29.83 -27.07
N PRO A 259 -0.58 -29.02 -28.06
CA PRO A 259 0.36 -28.58 -29.09
C PRO A 259 1.55 -27.99 -28.35
N GLN A 260 2.76 -28.19 -28.86
CA GLN A 260 3.98 -27.60 -28.29
C GLN A 260 3.84 -26.07 -28.26
N LEU A 261 3.18 -25.54 -27.22
CA LEU A 261 2.93 -24.12 -27.04
C LEU A 261 4.28 -23.50 -26.71
N GLU A 262 4.75 -22.61 -27.58
CA GLU A 262 5.94 -21.82 -27.31
C GLU A 262 5.69 -20.89 -26.11
N GLY A 263 6.52 -21.03 -25.08
CA GLY A 263 6.46 -20.21 -23.87
C GLY A 263 5.39 -20.66 -22.85
N ARG A 264 4.88 -19.69 -22.09
CA ARG A 264 3.99 -19.95 -20.96
C ARG A 264 2.58 -20.32 -21.40
N ASP A 265 1.94 -21.19 -20.63
CA ASP A 265 0.54 -21.58 -20.86
C ASP A 265 -0.40 -20.36 -20.66
N PRO A 266 -1.16 -19.94 -21.69
CA PRO A 266 -2.07 -18.79 -21.62
C PRO A 266 -3.19 -18.98 -20.59
N ASP A 267 -3.55 -20.22 -20.28
CA ASP A 267 -4.71 -20.59 -19.49
C ASP A 267 -4.38 -20.76 -18.01
N VAL A 268 -3.10 -20.97 -17.71
CA VAL A 268 -2.57 -21.05 -16.34
C VAL A 268 -2.15 -19.67 -15.83
N TRP A 269 -2.45 -19.41 -14.56
CA TRP A 269 -2.00 -18.21 -13.86
C TRP A 269 -0.51 -18.29 -13.58
N HIS A 270 0.21 -17.17 -13.75
CA HIS A 270 1.63 -17.12 -13.44
C HIS A 270 1.97 -15.87 -12.63
N VAL A 271 3.09 -15.94 -11.90
CA VAL A 271 3.79 -14.75 -11.43
C VAL A 271 5.03 -14.54 -12.30
N GLY A 272 5.15 -13.33 -12.86
CA GLY A 272 6.29 -12.93 -13.67
C GLY A 272 7.33 -12.18 -12.85
N PHE A 273 8.63 -12.44 -13.07
CA PHE A 273 9.73 -11.72 -12.44
C PHE A 273 10.75 -11.21 -13.45
N LYS A 274 11.24 -9.98 -13.25
CA LYS A 274 12.34 -9.38 -14.02
C LYS A 274 13.28 -8.62 -13.09
N ILE A 275 14.56 -8.57 -13.44
CA ILE A 275 15.49 -7.63 -12.79
C ILE A 275 15.06 -6.21 -13.16
N SER A 276 15.12 -5.31 -12.18
CA SER A 276 14.73 -3.91 -12.40
C SER A 276 15.71 -3.24 -13.35
N TRP A 277 15.18 -2.54 -14.35
CA TRP A 277 15.96 -1.80 -15.36
C TRP A 277 16.86 -2.64 -16.27
N ASP A 278 16.81 -3.96 -16.14
CA ASP A 278 17.56 -4.90 -16.97
C ASP A 278 16.72 -5.29 -18.21
N ILE A 279 17.42 -5.39 -19.34
CA ILE A 279 16.91 -5.80 -20.65
C ILE A 279 17.71 -6.95 -21.27
N GLU A 280 18.71 -7.49 -20.57
CA GLU A 280 19.50 -8.61 -21.07
C GLU A 280 19.04 -9.93 -20.44
N THR A 281 18.77 -9.90 -19.13
CA THR A 281 18.41 -11.11 -18.38
C THR A 281 16.99 -11.60 -18.75
N PRO A 282 16.83 -12.86 -19.21
CA PRO A 282 15.51 -13.41 -19.45
C PRO A 282 14.62 -13.35 -18.22
N GLY A 283 13.37 -12.89 -18.40
CA GLY A 283 12.37 -12.91 -17.34
C GLY A 283 11.94 -14.32 -16.96
N LEU A 284 11.36 -14.52 -15.77
CA LEU A 284 10.75 -15.80 -15.39
C LEU A 284 9.23 -15.67 -15.37
N ALA A 285 8.52 -16.65 -15.92
CA ALA A 285 7.09 -16.85 -15.74
C ALA A 285 6.85 -18.16 -14.99
N ILE A 286 6.47 -18.07 -13.72
CA ILE A 286 6.31 -19.24 -12.84
C ILE A 286 4.84 -19.61 -12.77
N PRO A 287 4.44 -20.84 -13.17
CA PRO A 287 3.05 -21.28 -13.11
C PRO A 287 2.58 -21.37 -11.65
N LEU A 288 1.34 -21.00 -11.42
CA LEU A 288 0.68 -20.99 -10.12
C LEU A 288 -0.62 -21.80 -10.20
N HIS A 289 -0.54 -23.04 -9.74
CA HIS A 289 -1.68 -23.93 -9.62
C HIS A 289 -2.46 -23.67 -8.33
N GLN A 290 -3.51 -24.46 -8.13
CA GLN A 290 -4.38 -24.35 -6.98
C GLN A 290 -3.61 -24.67 -5.68
N GLY A 291 -3.42 -23.67 -4.82
CA GLY A 291 -2.80 -23.84 -3.51
C GLY A 291 -1.30 -23.55 -3.45
N ASP A 292 -0.66 -23.28 -4.59
CA ASP A 292 0.77 -22.96 -4.62
C ASP A 292 1.07 -21.68 -3.84
N CYS A 293 2.19 -21.69 -3.14
CA CYS A 293 2.71 -20.55 -2.41
C CYS A 293 4.04 -20.08 -3.00
N TYR A 294 4.24 -18.77 -3.10
CA TYR A 294 5.56 -18.22 -3.42
C TYR A 294 5.96 -17.11 -2.46
N PHE A 295 7.27 -16.93 -2.32
CA PHE A 295 7.87 -16.01 -1.35
C PHE A 295 8.90 -15.14 -2.04
N MET A 296 8.81 -13.84 -1.78
CA MET A 296 9.82 -12.85 -2.15
C MET A 296 10.62 -12.54 -0.90
N LEU A 297 11.89 -12.96 -0.85
CA LEU A 297 12.72 -12.82 0.34
C LEU A 297 13.67 -11.61 0.23
N ASP A 298 14.05 -11.08 1.40
CA ASP A 298 15.05 -10.02 1.55
C ASP A 298 14.82 -8.82 0.60
N ASP A 299 15.81 -8.48 -0.23
CA ASP A 299 15.76 -7.35 -1.15
C ASP A 299 15.15 -7.70 -2.52
N LEU A 300 14.53 -8.88 -2.71
CA LEU A 300 13.99 -9.29 -4.01
C LEU A 300 12.98 -8.26 -4.52
N ASN A 301 12.07 -7.78 -3.67
CA ASN A 301 11.09 -6.75 -4.06
C ASN A 301 11.74 -5.39 -4.40
N ALA A 302 12.96 -5.10 -3.94
CA ALA A 302 13.67 -3.86 -4.28
C ALA A 302 14.49 -4.00 -5.57
N THR A 303 15.12 -5.17 -5.77
CA THR A 303 16.02 -5.46 -6.89
C THR A 303 15.26 -5.92 -8.14
N HIS A 304 14.11 -6.55 -7.96
CA HIS A 304 13.28 -7.09 -9.04
C HIS A 304 11.90 -6.45 -9.07
N GLN A 305 11.31 -6.45 -10.26
CA GLN A 305 9.90 -6.15 -10.45
C GLN A 305 9.15 -7.46 -10.65
N HIS A 306 7.90 -7.49 -10.22
CA HIS A 306 7.02 -8.62 -10.48
C HIS A 306 5.71 -8.16 -11.12
N CYS A 307 5.08 -9.08 -11.85
CA CYS A 307 3.74 -8.91 -12.42
C CYS A 307 2.90 -10.16 -12.18
N VAL A 308 1.59 -10.05 -12.37
CA VAL A 308 0.68 -11.20 -12.31
C VAL A 308 0.11 -11.42 -13.71
N LEU A 309 0.45 -12.55 -14.30
CA LEU A 309 -0.02 -12.95 -15.62
C LEU A 309 -1.33 -13.72 -15.45
N ALA A 310 -2.36 -13.29 -16.18
CA ALA A 310 -3.68 -13.86 -16.07
C ALA A 310 -3.75 -15.19 -16.85
N GLY A 311 -4.31 -16.20 -16.19
CA GLY A 311 -4.84 -17.40 -16.84
C GLY A 311 -6.30 -17.20 -17.28
N LEU A 312 -6.98 -18.30 -17.60
CA LEU A 312 -8.41 -18.33 -17.92
C LEU A 312 -9.35 -18.40 -16.70
N PRO A 313 -9.15 -19.31 -15.72
CA PRO A 313 -10.11 -19.46 -14.64
C PRO A 313 -10.06 -18.26 -13.68
N PRO A 314 -11.12 -18.00 -12.91
CA PRO A 314 -11.05 -17.06 -11.80
C PRO A 314 -9.95 -17.46 -10.80
N ARG A 315 -9.33 -16.47 -10.16
CA ARG A 315 -8.24 -16.71 -9.21
C ARG A 315 -8.29 -15.75 -8.04
N PHE A 316 -8.10 -16.30 -6.85
CA PHE A 316 -7.78 -15.56 -5.64
C PHE A 316 -6.28 -15.60 -5.33
N SER A 317 -5.82 -14.64 -4.53
CA SER A 317 -4.57 -14.77 -3.81
C SER A 317 -4.63 -14.06 -2.46
N SER A 318 -3.81 -14.49 -1.50
CA SER A 318 -3.56 -13.80 -0.22
C SER A 318 -2.10 -13.36 -0.20
N THR A 319 -1.83 -12.06 -0.22
CA THR A 319 -0.45 -11.50 -0.24
C THR A 319 -0.09 -10.91 1.13
N HIS A 320 0.61 -11.70 1.94
CA HIS A 320 1.00 -11.38 3.32
C HIS A 320 2.24 -10.49 3.32
N ARG A 321 2.19 -9.42 4.13
CA ARG A 321 3.13 -8.29 4.06
C ARG A 321 3.50 -7.82 5.45
N VAL A 322 4.74 -7.36 5.60
CA VAL A 322 5.14 -6.51 6.71
C VAL A 322 4.96 -5.06 6.24
N ALA A 323 3.74 -4.53 6.37
CA ALA A 323 3.47 -3.15 6.03
C ALA A 323 4.34 -2.23 6.90
N GLU A 324 5.01 -1.26 6.28
CA GLU A 324 5.55 -0.12 7.01
C GLU A 324 4.35 0.66 7.54
N CYS A 325 4.14 0.58 8.85
CA CYS A 325 3.06 1.28 9.53
C CYS A 325 3.54 2.17 10.68
N SER A 326 4.79 2.65 10.67
CA SER A 326 5.32 3.57 11.70
C SER A 326 4.49 4.86 11.79
N THR A 327 3.92 5.27 10.66
CA THR A 327 2.97 6.40 10.53
C THR A 327 1.58 5.96 10.05
N GLY A 328 1.32 4.65 10.08
CA GLY A 328 0.17 4.01 9.42
C GLY A 328 -0.78 3.27 10.35
N THR A 329 -0.72 3.53 11.67
CA THR A 329 -1.62 2.91 12.67
C THR A 329 -2.55 3.93 13.32
N LEU A 330 -3.72 3.46 13.76
CA LEU A 330 -4.69 4.29 14.47
C LEU A 330 -4.06 4.93 15.72
N ASP A 331 -3.30 4.16 16.50
CA ASP A 331 -2.64 4.63 17.71
C ASP A 331 -1.66 5.78 17.40
N TYR A 332 -0.89 5.64 16.32
CA TYR A 332 0.01 6.70 15.86
C TYR A 332 -0.76 8.00 15.59
N ILE A 333 -1.80 7.96 14.76
CA ILE A 333 -2.51 9.20 14.40
C ILE A 333 -3.27 9.80 15.57
N LEU A 334 -3.82 8.98 16.48
CA LEU A 334 -4.45 9.47 17.70
C LEU A 334 -3.43 10.17 18.60
N GLN A 335 -2.22 9.60 18.77
CA GLN A 335 -1.13 10.23 19.50
C GLN A 335 -0.70 11.55 18.85
N ARG A 336 -0.58 11.60 17.51
CA ARG A 336 -0.29 12.83 16.76
C ARG A 336 -1.36 13.89 17.04
N CYS A 337 -2.65 13.51 16.95
CA CYS A 337 -3.74 14.44 17.24
C CYS A 337 -3.69 14.98 18.68
N GLN A 338 -3.37 14.13 19.65
CA GLN A 338 -3.18 14.56 21.04
C GLN A 338 -2.03 15.57 21.17
N VAL A 339 -0.89 15.35 20.51
CA VAL A 339 0.23 16.30 20.48
C VAL A 339 -0.21 17.67 19.96
N ALA A 340 -0.95 17.73 18.84
CA ALA A 340 -1.46 19.00 18.33
C ALA A 340 -2.40 19.71 19.31
N LEU A 341 -3.30 18.95 19.94
CA LEU A 341 -4.29 19.50 20.87
C LEU A 341 -3.71 19.87 22.25
N GLN A 342 -2.47 19.48 22.57
CA GLN A 342 -1.79 19.98 23.78
C GLN A 342 -1.68 21.51 23.77
N ASN A 343 -1.61 22.14 22.60
CA ASN A 343 -1.56 23.60 22.47
C ASN A 343 -2.94 24.28 22.64
N VAL A 344 -4.04 23.50 22.72
CA VAL A 344 -5.38 24.04 22.97
C VAL A 344 -5.62 24.12 24.49
N ARG A 345 -6.16 25.24 24.97
CA ARG A 345 -6.61 25.36 26.37
C ARG A 345 -7.92 24.60 26.53
N GLU A 346 -7.98 23.70 27.52
CA GLU A 346 -9.23 23.06 27.91
C GLU A 346 -10.07 24.10 28.68
N GLU A 347 -11.30 24.31 28.22
CA GLU A 347 -12.39 25.10 28.83
C GLU A 347 -12.37 26.64 28.70
N ALA A 348 -13.39 27.13 27.98
CA ALA A 348 -14.48 27.89 28.57
C ALA A 348 -15.78 27.55 27.81
N ASP A 349 -16.93 27.56 28.49
CA ASP A 349 -18.29 27.30 27.98
C ASP A 349 -18.75 28.20 26.80
N SER A 350 -17.87 29.01 26.23
CA SER A 350 -18.15 29.96 25.14
C SER A 350 -17.97 29.40 23.73
N GLY A 351 -17.43 28.18 23.57
CA GLY A 351 -17.15 27.58 22.25
C GLY A 351 -15.96 28.20 21.51
N ASP A 352 -15.30 29.22 22.09
CA ASP A 352 -14.10 29.85 21.52
C ASP A 352 -12.83 29.11 21.95
N VAL A 353 -12.09 28.58 20.97
CA VAL A 353 -10.79 27.93 21.19
C VAL A 353 -9.72 28.99 21.42
N SER A 354 -8.92 28.81 22.49
CA SER A 354 -7.73 29.62 22.77
C SER A 354 -6.47 28.74 22.85
N LEU A 355 -5.33 29.32 22.49
CA LEU A 355 -4.06 28.61 22.38
C LEU A 355 -3.17 28.88 23.61
N LYS A 356 -2.34 27.90 23.98
CA LYS A 356 -1.36 28.02 25.08
C LYS A 356 -0.09 28.75 24.62
N SER A 357 0.37 28.44 23.42
CA SER A 357 1.58 28.98 22.81
C SER A 357 1.33 29.45 21.38
N LEU A 358 1.99 30.55 21.01
CA LEU A 358 2.06 31.11 19.66
C LEU A 358 3.47 30.93 19.06
N GLU A 359 4.28 30.06 19.64
CA GLU A 359 5.62 29.79 19.14
C GLU A 359 5.56 29.20 17.71
N PRO A 360 6.33 29.71 16.75
CA PRO A 360 6.29 29.29 15.35
C PRO A 360 6.39 27.76 15.15
N ALA A 361 7.27 27.09 15.89
CA ALA A 361 7.46 25.65 15.79
C ALA A 361 6.21 24.86 16.23
N VAL A 362 5.55 25.30 17.31
CA VAL A 362 4.33 24.67 17.85
C VAL A 362 3.15 24.88 16.90
N LEU A 363 2.99 26.08 16.35
CA LEU A 363 1.94 26.38 15.38
C LEU A 363 2.13 25.57 14.09
N LYS A 364 3.36 25.52 13.57
CA LYS A 364 3.69 24.72 12.39
C LYS A 364 3.35 23.24 12.61
N GLN A 365 3.79 22.67 13.73
CA GLN A 365 3.53 21.26 14.06
C GLN A 365 2.02 20.97 14.16
N GLY A 366 1.24 21.85 14.80
CA GLY A 366 -0.22 21.72 14.86
C GLY A 366 -0.87 21.71 13.48
N GLU A 367 -0.49 22.62 12.60
CA GLU A 367 -1.03 22.71 11.24
C GLU A 367 -0.60 21.54 10.32
N GLU A 368 0.59 20.99 10.54
CA GLU A 368 1.08 19.78 9.84
C GLU A 368 0.30 18.53 10.27
N ILE A 369 0.07 18.34 11.58
CA ILE A 369 -0.76 17.24 12.11
C ILE A 369 -2.20 17.37 11.62
N HIS A 370 -2.72 18.60 11.58
CA HIS A 370 -4.05 18.88 11.05
C HIS A 370 -4.19 18.42 9.59
N ASN A 371 -3.19 18.70 8.75
CA ASN A 371 -3.16 18.18 7.38
C ASN A 371 -3.05 16.65 7.34
N GLU A 372 -2.22 16.07 8.21
CA GLU A 372 -2.00 14.64 8.27
C GLU A 372 -3.32 13.87 8.55
N VAL A 373 -4.05 14.24 9.60
CA VAL A 373 -5.35 13.59 9.90
C VAL A 373 -6.40 13.84 8.80
N GLU A 374 -6.41 15.02 8.18
CA GLU A 374 -7.36 15.32 7.10
C GLU A 374 -7.10 14.47 5.84
N PHE A 375 -5.85 14.42 5.37
CA PHE A 375 -5.53 13.88 4.04
C PHE A 375 -5.01 12.46 4.03
N GLU A 376 -4.37 12.00 5.10
CA GLU A 376 -3.86 10.63 5.19
C GLU A 376 -4.85 9.67 5.85
N TRP A 377 -5.87 10.19 6.54
CA TRP A 377 -6.84 9.39 7.28
C TRP A 377 -8.28 9.64 6.83
N LEU A 378 -8.86 10.80 7.14
CA LEU A 378 -10.29 11.06 6.90
C LEU A 378 -10.65 10.99 5.42
N ARG A 379 -9.97 11.77 4.57
CA ARG A 379 -10.26 11.77 3.14
C ARG A 379 -9.92 10.45 2.46
N GLN A 380 -8.87 9.76 2.90
CA GLN A 380 -8.56 8.40 2.41
C GLN A 380 -9.68 7.43 2.73
N PHE A 381 -10.18 7.43 3.98
CA PHE A 381 -11.24 6.53 4.42
C PHE A 381 -12.56 6.80 3.67
N TRP A 382 -13.05 8.05 3.72
CA TRP A 382 -14.33 8.42 3.12
C TRP A 382 -14.34 8.36 1.60
N PHE A 383 -13.18 8.56 0.95
CA PHE A 383 -13.04 8.37 -0.49
C PHE A 383 -13.36 6.93 -0.94
N GLN A 384 -13.24 5.96 -0.05
CA GLN A 384 -13.52 4.55 -0.35
C GLN A 384 -14.99 4.18 -0.08
N GLY A 385 -15.83 5.17 0.24
CA GLY A 385 -17.25 4.99 0.51
C GLY A 385 -17.49 4.18 1.79
N SER A 386 -18.64 3.51 1.85
CA SER A 386 -19.04 2.71 3.02
C SER A 386 -18.62 1.24 2.92
N ARG A 387 -17.69 0.91 2.01
CA ARG A 387 -17.32 -0.48 1.66
C ARG A 387 -16.88 -1.32 2.87
N TYR A 388 -16.12 -0.73 3.79
CA TYR A 388 -15.64 -1.43 5.00
C TYR A 388 -16.78 -1.83 5.94
N ARG A 389 -17.86 -1.03 5.99
CA ARG A 389 -19.05 -1.30 6.81
C ARG A 389 -19.79 -2.57 6.39
N LYS A 390 -19.59 -3.04 5.15
CA LYS A 390 -20.07 -4.35 4.72
C LYS A 390 -19.36 -5.51 5.44
N CYS A 391 -18.14 -5.27 5.92
CA CYS A 391 -17.33 -6.29 6.60
C CYS A 391 -17.42 -6.15 8.12
N THR A 392 -17.21 -4.94 8.63
CA THR A 392 -17.05 -4.63 10.05
C THR A 392 -17.37 -3.16 10.32
N ASP A 393 -17.83 -2.85 11.53
CA ASP A 393 -17.98 -1.47 12.00
C ASP A 393 -16.73 -0.93 12.72
N TRP A 394 -15.63 -1.71 12.78
CA TRP A 394 -14.44 -1.40 13.57
C TRP A 394 -13.91 0.02 13.38
N TRP A 395 -13.83 0.50 12.12
CA TRP A 395 -13.34 1.85 11.79
C TRP A 395 -14.36 2.97 12.01
N CYS A 396 -15.64 2.67 12.28
CA CYS A 396 -16.67 3.70 12.44
C CYS A 396 -16.39 4.62 13.62
N GLN A 397 -16.18 4.08 14.81
CA GLN A 397 -15.88 4.90 16.00
C GLN A 397 -14.53 5.62 15.89
N PRO A 398 -13.41 4.95 15.49
CA PRO A 398 -12.15 5.62 15.23
C PRO A 398 -12.24 6.80 14.27
N MET A 399 -12.97 6.66 13.16
CA MET A 399 -13.10 7.74 12.17
C MET A 399 -13.95 8.89 12.69
N THR A 400 -15.01 8.62 13.46
CA THR A 400 -15.76 9.67 14.16
C THR A 400 -14.84 10.43 15.13
N GLN A 401 -14.04 9.72 15.93
CA GLN A 401 -13.10 10.35 16.86
C GLN A 401 -12.06 11.20 16.13
N LEU A 402 -11.47 10.70 15.03
CA LEU A 402 -10.52 11.47 14.22
C LEU A 402 -11.17 12.72 13.60
N GLU A 403 -12.44 12.65 13.19
CA GLU A 403 -13.18 13.79 12.67
C GLU A 403 -13.47 14.83 13.76
N GLU A 404 -13.80 14.41 14.99
CA GLU A 404 -13.94 15.31 16.14
C GLU A 404 -12.63 16.01 16.50
N LEU A 405 -11.52 15.27 16.52
CA LEU A 405 -10.18 15.83 16.77
C LEU A 405 -9.77 16.80 15.66
N TRP A 406 -9.99 16.43 14.39
CA TRP A 406 -9.80 17.31 13.23
C TRP A 406 -10.64 18.58 13.32
N LYS A 407 -11.91 18.48 13.72
CA LYS A 407 -12.80 19.65 13.87
C LYS A 407 -12.29 20.60 14.96
N LYS A 408 -11.73 20.10 16.06
CA LYS A 408 -11.04 20.93 17.06
C LYS A 408 -9.82 21.64 16.47
N MET A 409 -9.09 21.02 15.55
CA MET A 409 -7.95 21.63 14.86
C MET A 409 -8.38 22.71 13.85
N GLU A 410 -9.54 22.60 13.20
CA GLU A 410 -10.13 23.72 12.43
C GLU A 410 -10.37 24.95 13.31
N SER A 411 -10.88 24.75 14.53
CA SER A 411 -11.02 25.84 15.51
C SER A 411 -9.68 26.39 15.98
N ALA A 412 -8.66 25.53 16.14
CA ALA A 412 -7.31 25.97 16.46
C ALA A 412 -6.70 26.84 15.34
N THR A 413 -6.84 26.43 14.07
CA THR A 413 -6.43 27.24 12.91
C THR A 413 -7.16 28.59 12.91
N ASN A 414 -8.47 28.62 13.21
CA ASN A 414 -9.21 29.88 13.32
C ASN A 414 -8.65 30.80 14.42
N ALA A 415 -8.28 30.24 15.58
CA ALA A 415 -7.67 31.00 16.67
C ALA A 415 -6.31 31.60 16.24
N VAL A 416 -5.47 30.85 15.50
CA VAL A 416 -4.23 31.38 14.93
C VAL A 416 -4.51 32.54 13.97
N LEU A 417 -5.51 32.42 13.09
CA LEU A 417 -5.86 33.47 12.14
C LEU A 417 -6.39 34.74 12.83
N ARG A 418 -7.16 34.60 13.91
CA ARG A 418 -7.60 35.74 14.74
C ARG A 418 -6.42 36.46 15.36
N GLU A 419 -5.43 35.73 15.86
CA GLU A 419 -4.21 36.31 16.44
C GLU A 419 -3.38 37.06 15.39
N VAL A 420 -3.21 36.49 14.19
CA VAL A 420 -2.50 37.15 13.08
C VAL A 420 -3.19 38.45 12.65
N ARG A 421 -4.52 38.50 12.72
CA ARG A 421 -5.34 39.67 12.37
C ARG A 421 -5.53 40.67 13.51
N ARG A 422 -5.06 40.34 14.72
CA ARG A 422 -5.29 41.19 15.90
C ARG A 422 -4.51 42.49 15.77
N GLU A 423 -5.21 43.61 15.97
CA GLU A 423 -4.58 44.93 16.03
C GLU A 423 -3.58 45.00 17.20
N GLY A 424 -2.43 45.64 16.96
CA GLY A 424 -1.40 45.83 17.99
C GLY A 424 -0.41 44.68 18.16
N VAL A 425 -0.53 43.57 17.41
CA VAL A 425 0.51 42.53 17.38
C VAL A 425 1.77 43.06 16.66
N PRO A 426 2.98 42.93 17.25
CA PRO A 426 4.20 43.33 16.59
C PRO A 426 4.37 42.67 15.22
N VAL A 427 4.76 43.45 14.20
CA VAL A 427 4.87 42.99 12.81
C VAL A 427 5.84 41.80 12.69
N GLU A 428 6.95 41.81 13.44
CA GLU A 428 7.91 40.71 13.47
C GLU A 428 7.27 39.40 13.95
N GLN A 429 6.59 39.43 15.10
CA GLN A 429 5.89 38.26 15.65
C GLN A 429 4.79 37.75 14.70
N ARG A 430 4.05 38.67 14.05
CA ARG A 430 3.05 38.32 13.04
C ARG A 430 3.70 37.61 11.85
N ASN A 431 4.83 38.10 11.35
CA ASN A 431 5.53 37.52 10.21
C ASN A 431 6.14 36.15 10.52
N GLU A 432 6.69 35.96 11.72
CA GLU A 432 7.17 34.65 12.17
C GLU A 432 6.03 33.63 12.19
N THR A 433 4.89 34.01 12.75
CA THR A 433 3.67 33.19 12.76
C THR A 433 3.22 32.84 11.33
N LEU A 434 3.10 33.84 10.46
CA LEU A 434 2.71 33.67 9.05
C LEU A 434 3.67 32.71 8.33
N THR A 435 4.97 32.89 8.50
CA THR A 435 6.00 32.05 7.87
C THR A 435 5.89 30.60 8.32
N ALA A 436 5.53 30.36 9.58
CA ALA A 436 5.35 29.02 10.13
C ALA A 436 4.15 28.26 9.54
N ILE A 437 3.01 28.93 9.33
CA ILE A 437 1.74 28.26 8.98
C ILE A 437 1.40 28.29 7.49
N LEU A 438 1.92 29.26 6.73
CA LEU A 438 1.47 29.52 5.36
C LEU A 438 1.69 28.33 4.40
N ALA A 439 2.78 27.58 4.59
CA ALA A 439 3.07 26.38 3.83
C ALA A 439 2.00 25.30 4.06
N SER A 440 1.64 25.04 5.32
CA SER A 440 0.62 24.06 5.69
C SER A 440 -0.76 24.44 5.18
N LEU A 441 -1.16 25.72 5.28
CA LEU A 441 -2.45 26.21 4.75
C LEU A 441 -2.51 26.14 3.22
N THR A 442 -1.42 26.50 2.53
CA THR A 442 -1.32 26.37 1.08
C THR A 442 -1.46 24.90 0.65
N THR A 443 -0.80 23.98 1.34
CA THR A 443 -0.91 22.55 1.10
C THR A 443 -2.32 22.05 1.35
N ARG A 444 -2.96 22.47 2.45
CA ARG A 444 -4.36 22.13 2.77
C ARG A 444 -5.31 22.52 1.65
N GLN A 445 -5.21 23.77 1.18
CA GLN A 445 -6.03 24.27 0.08
C GLN A 445 -5.85 23.47 -1.20
N ASN A 446 -4.60 23.17 -1.56
CA ASN A 446 -4.29 22.39 -2.76
C ASN A 446 -4.84 20.97 -2.67
N LEU A 447 -4.66 20.31 -1.53
CA LEU A 447 -5.12 18.94 -1.31
C LEU A 447 -6.65 18.87 -1.22
N ARG A 448 -7.33 19.82 -0.55
CA ARG A 448 -8.81 19.91 -0.55
C ARG A 448 -9.36 19.94 -1.97
N ARG A 449 -8.77 20.78 -2.84
CA ARG A 449 -9.16 20.86 -4.26
C ARG A 449 -8.89 19.56 -5.01
N GLU A 450 -7.74 18.93 -4.79
CA GLU A 450 -7.39 17.65 -5.42
C GLU A 450 -8.36 16.53 -5.03
N TRP A 451 -8.65 16.40 -3.72
CA TRP A 451 -9.57 15.39 -3.21
C TRP A 451 -11.00 15.63 -3.66
N TYR A 452 -11.46 16.88 -3.65
CA TYR A 452 -12.77 17.24 -4.18
C TYR A 452 -12.92 16.83 -5.65
N ALA A 453 -11.93 17.15 -6.48
CA ALA A 453 -11.91 16.74 -7.89
C ALA A 453 -11.85 15.22 -8.06
N ARG A 454 -11.08 14.51 -7.22
CA ARG A 454 -10.98 13.04 -7.22
C ARG A 454 -12.34 12.39 -6.93
N CYS A 455 -13.02 12.84 -5.88
CA CYS A 455 -14.36 12.35 -5.50
C CYS A 455 -15.39 12.56 -6.61
N GLN A 456 -15.21 13.61 -7.42
CA GLN A 456 -16.13 13.99 -8.49
C GLN A 456 -15.70 13.50 -9.88
N SER A 457 -14.62 12.73 -10.00
CA SER A 457 -14.14 12.24 -11.28
C SER A 457 -15.21 11.38 -11.99
N ARG A 458 -15.18 11.35 -13.33
CA ARG A 458 -16.15 10.58 -14.13
C ARG A 458 -16.19 9.10 -13.70
N ILE A 459 -15.02 8.52 -13.44
CA ILE A 459 -14.87 7.13 -13.01
C ILE A 459 -15.40 6.91 -11.59
N ALA A 460 -15.19 7.85 -10.66
CA ALA A 460 -15.77 7.78 -9.31
C ALA A 460 -17.30 7.74 -9.37
N ARG A 461 -17.91 8.55 -10.24
CA ARG A 461 -19.39 8.61 -10.38
C ARG A 461 -20.00 7.32 -10.94
N THR A 462 -19.22 6.47 -11.61
CA THR A 462 -19.70 5.17 -12.11
C THR A 462 -19.73 4.08 -11.04
N LEU A 463 -19.16 4.32 -9.85
CA LEU A 463 -19.11 3.33 -8.80
C LEU A 463 -20.50 3.06 -8.17
N PRO A 464 -20.76 1.82 -7.71
CA PRO A 464 -21.96 1.46 -6.95
C PRO A 464 -22.13 2.33 -5.70
N ALA A 465 -23.37 2.48 -5.22
CA ALA A 465 -23.72 3.40 -4.12
C ALA A 465 -22.91 3.17 -2.84
N ASP A 466 -22.62 1.91 -2.50
CA ASP A 466 -21.82 1.50 -1.35
C ASP A 466 -20.31 1.78 -1.50
N GLN A 467 -19.86 2.07 -2.73
CA GLN A 467 -18.46 2.36 -3.08
C GLN A 467 -18.25 3.79 -3.58
N LYS A 468 -19.32 4.60 -3.65
CA LYS A 468 -19.21 5.98 -4.11
C LYS A 468 -18.30 6.77 -3.17
N PRO A 469 -17.26 7.43 -3.71
CA PRO A 469 -16.42 8.28 -2.90
C PRO A 469 -17.22 9.39 -2.21
N GLU A 470 -17.06 9.48 -0.89
CA GLU A 470 -17.63 10.55 -0.09
C GLU A 470 -16.56 11.63 0.11
N CYS A 471 -16.80 12.84 -0.38
CA CYS A 471 -15.92 13.97 -0.12
C CYS A 471 -16.16 14.48 1.31
N ARG A 472 -15.57 13.81 2.30
CA ARG A 472 -15.75 14.12 3.73
C ARG A 472 -14.40 14.26 4.44
N PRO A 473 -14.25 15.25 5.34
CA PRO A 473 -15.21 16.30 5.67
C PRO A 473 -15.38 17.35 4.56
N TYR A 474 -16.60 17.87 4.41
CA TYR A 474 -16.99 18.94 3.48
C TYR A 474 -18.18 19.71 4.06
N TRP A 475 -18.21 21.02 3.82
CA TRP A 475 -19.27 21.91 4.24
C TRP A 475 -19.38 23.09 3.29
N GLU A 476 -20.55 23.70 3.23
CA GLU A 476 -20.81 24.90 2.43
C GLU A 476 -20.36 26.16 3.19
N LYS A 477 -20.20 27.28 2.46
CA LYS A 477 -19.64 28.53 3.00
C LYS A 477 -20.45 29.10 4.19
N ASP A 478 -21.72 28.80 4.25
CA ASP A 478 -22.71 29.29 5.19
C ASP A 478 -23.01 28.32 6.36
N ASP A 479 -22.26 27.22 6.48
CA ASP A 479 -22.39 26.28 7.59
C ASP A 479 -21.90 26.92 8.92
N PRO A 480 -22.80 27.22 9.88
CA PRO A 480 -22.43 27.88 11.13
C PRO A 480 -21.70 26.95 12.10
N SER A 481 -21.68 25.64 11.84
CA SER A 481 -21.02 24.66 12.70
C SER A 481 -19.51 24.57 12.45
N MET A 482 -19.01 25.25 11.43
CA MET A 482 -17.60 25.25 11.03
C MET A 482 -17.00 26.66 11.15
N PRO A 483 -15.83 26.81 11.80
CA PRO A 483 -15.25 28.13 12.08
C PRO A 483 -14.54 28.77 10.88
N LEU A 484 -14.22 27.98 9.85
CA LEU A 484 -13.49 28.39 8.65
C LEU A 484 -14.21 27.88 7.40
N PRO A 485 -14.06 28.55 6.25
CA PRO A 485 -14.56 28.01 4.99
C PRO A 485 -13.77 26.77 4.56
N PHE A 486 -14.42 25.86 3.83
CA PHE A 486 -13.74 24.74 3.21
C PHE A 486 -12.66 25.21 2.21
N ASP A 487 -13.01 26.20 1.37
CA ASP A 487 -12.09 26.86 0.43
C ASP A 487 -11.29 27.95 1.14
N LEU A 488 -9.98 27.73 1.27
CA LEU A 488 -9.04 28.63 1.93
C LEU A 488 -8.36 29.61 0.94
N THR A 489 -8.81 29.71 -0.32
CA THR A 489 -8.14 30.55 -1.36
C THR A 489 -7.97 32.00 -0.91
N ASP A 490 -9.03 32.61 -0.39
CA ASP A 490 -9.02 34.01 0.03
C ASP A 490 -8.11 34.20 1.26
N ILE A 491 -8.22 33.31 2.24
CA ILE A 491 -7.38 33.31 3.45
C ILE A 491 -5.91 33.19 3.07
N VAL A 492 -5.52 32.21 2.24
CA VAL A 492 -4.13 32.03 1.83
C VAL A 492 -3.60 33.24 1.05
N SER A 493 -4.45 33.89 0.25
CA SER A 493 -4.07 35.09 -0.51
C SER A 493 -3.86 36.30 0.40
N GLU A 494 -4.76 36.52 1.35
CA GLU A 494 -4.65 37.56 2.39
C GLU A 494 -3.35 37.41 3.19
N LEU A 495 -3.07 36.22 3.71
CA LEU A 495 -1.86 35.96 4.51
C LEU A 495 -0.56 36.18 3.72
N ARG A 496 -0.57 35.87 2.41
CA ARG A 496 0.56 36.18 1.51
C ARG A 496 0.74 37.68 1.33
N GLY A 497 -0.35 38.43 1.18
CA GLY A 497 -0.32 39.89 1.09
C GLY A 497 0.33 40.50 2.34
N LEU A 498 -0.13 40.11 3.54
CA LEU A 498 0.41 40.60 4.81
C LEU A 498 1.91 40.32 4.99
N LEU A 499 2.39 39.17 4.51
CA LEU A 499 3.81 38.82 4.60
C LEU A 499 4.69 39.62 3.61
N LEU A 500 4.11 40.10 2.50
CA LEU A 500 4.80 40.92 1.51
C LEU A 500 4.87 42.40 1.95
N GLU A 501 3.83 42.92 2.58
CA GLU A 501 3.77 44.30 3.09
C GLU A 501 4.88 44.61 4.10
N ALA A 502 5.35 43.61 4.86
CA ALA A 502 6.42 43.80 5.84
C ALA A 502 7.84 43.70 5.26
N LYS A 503 7.99 43.35 3.97
CA LYS A 503 9.27 43.32 3.26
C LYS A 503 9.51 44.57 2.40
N ALA A 504 8.48 45.39 2.23
CA ALA A 504 8.54 46.71 1.59
C ALA A 504 8.79 47.77 2.66
#